data_AF-A0A4Y9QRP6-F1
#
_entry.id   AF-A0A4Y9QRP6-F1
#
_cell.length_a   1.000
_cell.length_b   1.000
_cell.length_c   1.000
_cell.angle_alpha   90.00
_cell.angle_beta   90.00
_cell.angle_gamma   90.00
#
_symmetry.space_group_name_H-M   'P 1'
#
loop_
_entity.id
_entity.type
_entity.pdbx_description
1 polymer ?
#
loop_
_entity_poly.entity_id
_entity_poly.type
_entity_poly.pdbx_seq_one_letter_code
_entity_poly.pdbx_strand_id
1 'polypeptide(L)'
;MKYNPLTKKLFTDKGEFIKELHCPFQPDWKKMKVNLKDQTIRNCNFCQHPVLDTSRISDELILEIVQKEPHTCLKIDLDQSNLILSLSIYGV
;
A
#
# COMPACT_ATOMS: atom_id res chain seq x y z
N MET A 1 0.96 10.79 1.05
CA MET A 1 0.05 9.90 1.82
C MET A 1 0.46 9.76 3.28
N LYS A 2 -0.52 9.35 4.10
CA LYS A 2 -0.39 9.14 5.55
C LYS A 2 -0.69 7.70 5.93
N TYR A 3 0.19 7.07 6.71
CA TYR A 3 0.01 5.71 7.22
C TYR A 3 -0.02 5.70 8.74
N ASN A 4 -1.01 5.05 9.33
CA ASN A 4 -1.07 4.81 10.76
C ASN A 4 -0.64 3.36 11.06
N PRO A 5 0.54 3.12 11.67
CA PRO A 5 1.02 1.77 11.93
C PRO A 5 0.25 1.03 13.04
N LEU A 6 -0.49 1.74 13.89
CA LEU A 6 -1.31 1.14 14.94
C LEU A 6 -2.61 0.58 14.38
N THR A 7 -3.30 1.35 13.53
CA THR A 7 -4.56 0.94 12.90
C THR A 7 -4.37 0.26 11.56
N LYS A 8 -3.15 0.31 11.00
CA LYS A 8 -2.78 -0.15 9.66
C LYS A 8 -3.56 0.54 8.54
N LYS A 9 -4.15 1.71 8.81
CA LYS A 9 -4.93 2.46 7.82
C LYS A 9 -4.03 3.41 7.03
N LEU A 10 -4.28 3.46 5.73
CA LEU A 10 -3.62 4.33 4.76
C LEU A 10 -4.60 5.36 4.24
N PHE A 11 -4.16 6.62 4.19
CA PHE A 11 -4.94 7.77 3.74
C PHE A 11 -4.15 8.60 2.72
N THR A 12 -4.86 9.34 1.87
CA THR A 12 -4.24 10.41 1.08
C THR A 12 -3.78 11.55 1.99
N ASP A 13 -2.95 12.45 1.47
CA ASP A 13 -2.54 13.66 2.19
C ASP A 13 -3.73 14.57 2.53
N LYS A 14 -4.80 14.48 1.71
CA LYS A 14 -6.10 15.14 1.92
C LYS A 14 -7.00 14.45 2.95
N GLY A 15 -6.60 13.30 3.47
CA GLY A 15 -7.33 12.56 4.51
C GLY A 15 -8.36 11.57 3.98
N GLU A 16 -8.39 11.30 2.68
CA GLU A 16 -9.28 10.30 2.10
C GLU A 16 -8.79 8.89 2.44
N PHE A 17 -9.69 8.00 2.84
CA PHE A 17 -9.33 6.62 3.15
C PHE A 17 -8.98 5.85 1.87
N ILE A 18 -7.76 5.33 1.82
CA ILE A 18 -7.29 4.48 0.72
C ILE A 18 -7.60 3.02 1.04
N LYS A 19 -7.00 2.49 2.11
CA LYS A 19 -7.10 1.07 2.46
C LYS A 19 -6.60 0.78 3.87
N GLU A 20 -7.15 -0.28 4.49
CA GLU A 20 -6.54 -0.91 5.65
C GLU A 20 -5.59 -2.03 5.20
N LEU A 21 -4.33 -1.95 5.63
CA LEU A 21 -3.28 -2.88 5.25
C LEU A 21 -3.26 -4.08 6.18
N HIS A 22 -3.94 -5.13 5.75
CA HIS A 22 -3.96 -6.41 6.43
C HIS A 22 -3.57 -7.53 5.48
N CYS A 23 -2.50 -8.26 5.81
CA CYS A 23 -2.14 -9.51 5.14
C CYS A 23 -1.88 -10.60 6.18
N PRO A 24 -2.61 -11.73 6.16
CA PRO A 24 -2.44 -12.79 7.15
C PRO A 24 -1.13 -13.58 6.98
N PHE A 25 -0.47 -13.46 5.82
CA PHE A 25 0.70 -14.28 5.46
C PHE A 25 2.06 -13.59 5.66
N GLN A 26 2.09 -12.30 6.02
CA GLN A 26 3.31 -11.51 6.21
C GLN A 26 4.39 -11.73 5.12
N PRO A 27 4.06 -11.47 3.84
CA PRO A 27 4.90 -11.88 2.74
C PRO A 27 6.17 -11.03 2.63
N ASP A 28 7.28 -11.65 2.21
CA ASP A 28 8.55 -10.98 1.95
C ASP A 28 8.62 -10.51 0.48
N TRP A 29 8.59 -9.19 0.28
CA TRP A 29 8.69 -8.55 -1.04
C TRP A 29 9.89 -9.02 -1.87
N LYS A 30 11.04 -9.28 -1.23
CA LYS A 30 12.27 -9.68 -1.92
C LYS A 30 12.13 -11.09 -2.52
N LYS A 31 11.23 -11.92 -1.99
CA LYS A 31 10.96 -13.28 -2.47
C LYS A 31 9.83 -13.36 -3.49
N MET A 32 9.13 -12.25 -3.76
CA MET A 32 8.04 -12.21 -4.74
C MET A 32 8.58 -12.20 -6.18
N LYS A 33 7.82 -12.80 -7.10
CA LYS A 33 8.14 -12.78 -8.53
C LYS A 33 7.97 -11.36 -9.10
N VAL A 34 9.03 -10.87 -9.73
CA VAL A 34 9.03 -9.58 -10.43
C VAL A 34 8.14 -9.67 -11.67
N ASN A 35 7.29 -8.67 -11.89
CA ASN A 35 6.57 -8.54 -13.14
C ASN A 35 7.49 -7.93 -14.20
N LEU A 36 7.64 -8.61 -15.35
CA LEU A 36 8.55 -8.21 -16.42
C LEU A 36 8.07 -6.94 -17.17
N LYS A 37 6.77 -6.62 -17.11
CA LYS A 37 6.18 -5.47 -17.80
C LYS A 37 6.12 -4.23 -16.92
N ASP A 38 6.00 -4.42 -15.60
CA ASP A 38 5.86 -3.34 -14.63
C ASP A 38 6.62 -3.67 -13.36
N GLN A 39 7.76 -3.02 -13.15
CA GLN A 39 8.62 -3.28 -11.99
C GLN A 39 8.02 -2.77 -10.66
N THR A 40 6.97 -1.95 -10.72
CA THR A 40 6.22 -1.50 -9.53
C THR A 40 5.28 -2.58 -9.03
N ILE A 41 5.04 -3.64 -9.81
CA ILE A 41 4.14 -4.74 -9.44
C ILE A 41 4.95 -6.02 -9.24
N ARG A 42 4.64 -6.72 -8.14
CA ARG A 42 5.05 -8.11 -7.94
C ARG A 42 3.86 -8.96 -7.57
N ASN A 43 3.91 -10.26 -7.87
CA ASN A 43 2.83 -11.17 -7.48
C ASN A 43 3.14 -11.79 -6.12
N CYS A 44 2.18 -11.73 -5.21
CA CYS A 44 2.29 -12.37 -3.90
C CYS A 44 2.33 -13.89 -4.05
N ASN A 45 3.31 -14.56 -3.45
CA ASN A 45 3.43 -16.02 -3.53
C ASN A 45 2.33 -16.78 -2.76
N PHE A 46 1.57 -16.10 -1.88
CA PHE A 46 0.54 -16.72 -1.04
C PHE A 46 -0.88 -16.56 -1.61
N CYS A 47 -1.30 -15.32 -1.91
CA CYS A 47 -2.64 -15.05 -2.41
C CYS A 47 -2.70 -14.85 -3.93
N GLN A 48 -1.56 -14.83 -4.63
CA GLN A 48 -1.45 -14.57 -6.07
C GLN A 48 -1.97 -13.21 -6.55
N HIS A 49 -2.39 -12.33 -5.64
CA HIS A 49 -2.77 -10.96 -6.00
C HIS A 49 -1.54 -10.11 -6.37
N PRO A 50 -1.71 -9.11 -7.25
CA PRO A 50 -0.69 -8.11 -7.50
C PRO A 50 -0.45 -7.28 -6.23
N VAL A 51 0.82 -7.06 -5.94
CA VAL A 51 1.33 -6.21 -4.86
C VAL A 51 2.01 -5.01 -5.51
N LEU A 52 1.43 -3.83 -5.30
CA LEU A 52 1.88 -2.56 -5.85
C LEU A 52 2.89 -1.89 -4.91
N ASP A 53 4.08 -1.57 -5.40
CA ASP A 53 5.07 -0.73 -4.72
C ASP A 53 4.66 0.74 -4.81
N THR A 54 4.24 1.29 -3.68
CA THR A 54 3.70 2.64 -3.61
C THR A 54 4.77 3.74 -3.48
N SER A 55 6.05 3.38 -3.34
CA SER A 55 7.14 4.33 -3.02
C SER A 55 7.36 5.43 -4.06
N ARG A 56 6.85 5.26 -5.29
CA ARG A 56 6.99 6.21 -6.41
C ARG A 56 5.67 6.57 -7.08
N ILE A 57 4.55 6.29 -6.42
CA ILE A 57 3.19 6.50 -6.95
C ILE A 57 2.51 7.57 -6.11
N SER A 58 1.77 8.49 -6.74
CA SER A 58 0.98 9.48 -6.01
C SER A 58 -0.18 8.80 -5.27
N ASP A 59 -0.61 9.39 -4.18
CA ASP A 59 -1.66 8.82 -3.36
C ASP A 59 -3.05 8.92 -4.00
N GLU A 60 -3.29 9.94 -4.84
CA GLU A 60 -4.48 9.97 -5.68
C GLU A 60 -4.54 8.79 -6.66
N LEU A 61 -3.43 8.45 -7.31
CA LEU A 61 -3.40 7.32 -8.24
C LEU A 61 -3.55 5.98 -7.48
N ILE A 62 -2.94 5.85 -6.30
CA ILE A 62 -3.14 4.67 -5.45
C ILE A 62 -4.62 4.54 -5.06
N LEU A 63 -5.29 5.64 -4.68
CA LEU A 63 -6.71 5.66 -4.36
C LEU A 63 -7.56 5.18 -5.55
N GLU A 64 -7.32 5.71 -6.76
CA GLU A 64 -8.03 5.29 -7.96
C GLU A 64 -7.84 3.80 -8.28
N ILE A 65 -6.60 3.29 -8.14
CA ILE A 65 -6.29 1.87 -8.38
C ILE A 65 -7.06 1.00 -7.38
N VAL A 66 -7.03 1.34 -6.09
CA VAL A 66 -7.70 0.55 -5.05
C VAL A 66 -9.22 0.60 -5.18
N GLN A 67 -9.79 1.72 -5.62
CA GLN A 67 -11.22 1.83 -5.88
C GLN A 67 -11.67 0.93 -7.05
N LYS A 68 -10.84 0.83 -8.10
CA LYS A 68 -11.11 -0.04 -9.25
C LYS A 68 -10.84 -1.52 -8.92
N GLU A 69 -9.77 -1.80 -8.19
CA GLU A 69 -9.30 -3.14 -7.85
C GLU A 69 -9.08 -3.27 -6.33
N PRO A 70 -10.16 -3.43 -5.52
CA PRO A 70 -10.08 -3.43 -4.06
C PRO A 70 -9.22 -4.54 -3.46
N HIS A 71 -8.92 -5.59 -4.22
CA HIS A 71 -8.08 -6.71 -3.79
C HIS A 71 -6.58 -6.46 -3.99
N THR A 72 -6.19 -5.36 -4.67
CA THR A 72 -4.79 -4.97 -4.88
C THR A 72 -4.06 -4.86 -3.54
N CYS A 73 -2.98 -5.61 -3.38
CA CYS A 73 -2.13 -5.48 -2.20
C CYS A 73 -1.21 -4.28 -2.36
N LEU A 74 -0.91 -3.57 -1.28
CA LEU A 74 -0.01 -2.43 -1.29
C LEU A 74 1.23 -2.75 -0.47
N LYS A 75 2.40 -2.49 -1.04
CA LYS A 75 3.66 -2.43 -0.31
C LYS A 75 3.89 -0.99 0.13
N ILE A 76 4.18 -0.82 1.42
CA ILE A 76 4.61 0.43 2.04
C ILE A 76 5.93 0.14 2.76
N ASP A 77 6.94 0.93 2.50
CA ASP A 77 8.15 1.01 3.33
C ASP A 77 8.00 2.22 4.27
N LEU A 78 8.30 2.05 5.56
CA LEU A 78 8.08 3.13 6.54
C LEU A 78 9.04 4.30 6.38
N ASP A 79 10.10 4.13 5.59
CA ASP A 79 11.14 5.10 5.28
C ASP A 79 11.00 5.71 3.88
N GLN A 80 9.92 5.39 3.13
CA GLN A 80 9.71 5.95 1.80
C GLN A 80 9.37 7.46 1.86
N SER A 81 9.92 8.23 0.92
CA SER A 81 9.85 9.70 0.92
C SER A 81 8.44 10.28 0.74
N ASN A 82 7.49 9.51 0.20
CA ASN A 82 6.10 9.92 -0.04
C ASN A 82 5.13 9.46 1.08
N LEU A 83 5.65 9.06 2.24
CA LEU A 83 4.87 8.58 3.38
C LEU A 83 5.12 9.43 4.63
N ILE A 84 4.04 9.83 5.29
CA ILE A 84 4.07 10.43 6.62
C ILE A 84 3.43 9.45 7.61
N LEU A 85 4.10 9.15 8.72
CA LEU A 85 3.52 8.34 9.79
C LEU A 85 2.56 9.20 10.62
N SER A 86 1.31 8.77 10.70
CA SER A 86 0.26 9.44 11.47
C SER A 86 -0.13 8.59 12.67
N LEU A 87 0.24 9.03 13.87
CA LEU A 87 -0.12 8.35 15.13
C LEU A 87 -1.42 8.86 15.75
N SER A 88 -2.11 9.79 15.08
CA SER A 88 -3.43 10.26 15.50
C SER A 88 -4.43 9.11 15.50
N ILE A 89 -4.92 8.78 16.70
CA ILE A 89 -6.07 7.89 16.96
C ILE A 89 -7.41 8.65 16.89
N TYR A 90 -7.35 9.96 16.66
CA TYR A 90 -8.52 10.82 16.52
C TYR A 90 -8.51 11.43 15.12
N GLY A 91 -9.42 10.94 14.28
CA GLY A 91 -9.94 11.74 13.19
C GLY A 91 -10.82 12.82 13.81
N VAL A 92 -10.42 14.07 13.64
CA VAL A 92 -11.34 15.20 13.72
C VAL A 92 -11.48 15.73 12.31
#